data_AF-A0A317Z514-F1
#
_entry.id   AF-A0A317Z514-F1
#
_cell.length_a   1.000
_cell.length_b   1.000
_cell.length_c   1.000
_cell.angle_alpha   90.00
_cell.angle_beta   90.00
_cell.angle_gamma   90.00
#
_symmetry.space_group_name_H-M   'P 1'
#
loop_
_entity.id
_entity.type
_entity.pdbx_description
1 polymer ?
#
loop_
_entity_poly.entity_id
_entity_poly.type
_entity_poly.pdbx_seq_one_letter_code
_entity_poly.pdbx_strand_id
1 'polypeptide(L)'
;MINILEKLNAILWGAPSLILLTGTGLFLTFVLKGMQFTKLIHAFKLAFVPNKKEAESEGDISNFKALMTSLAGMIGNGNIAGVATAVTLGGPGAIFWMWVVGLLGMTTKYAEALLAMKFRVQNDKGEYSSGPMYYIEKGLGHRFKFLAIAFAIFGAFA
;
A
#
# COMPACT_ATOMS: atom_id res chain seq x y z
N MET A 1 -30.14 16.04 -4.88
CA MET A 1 -28.91 15.98 -4.06
C MET A 1 -28.44 14.54 -3.86
N ILE A 2 -29.31 13.63 -3.39
CA ILE A 2 -28.98 12.20 -3.19
C ILE A 2 -28.50 11.52 -4.49
N ASN A 3 -29.18 11.72 -5.63
CA ASN A 3 -28.75 11.12 -6.91
C ASN A 3 -27.36 11.55 -7.39
N ILE A 4 -26.86 12.72 -6.98
CA ILE A 4 -25.51 13.17 -7.32
C ILE A 4 -24.48 12.45 -6.44
N LEU A 5 -24.78 12.30 -5.15
CA LEU A 5 -23.95 11.57 -4.21
C LEU A 5 -23.87 10.08 -4.57
N GLU A 6 -24.97 9.46 -4.99
CA GLU A 6 -24.97 8.06 -5.44
C GLU A 6 -24.13 7.85 -6.70
N LYS A 7 -24.21 8.76 -7.68
CA LYS A 7 -23.36 8.71 -8.88
C LYS A 7 -21.88 8.89 -8.54
N LEU A 8 -21.55 9.79 -7.61
CA LEU A 8 -20.19 9.97 -7.11
C LEU A 8 -19.69 8.75 -6.33
N ASN A 9 -20.55 8.13 -5.51
CA ASN A 9 -20.20 6.90 -4.81
C ASN A 9 -19.92 5.77 -5.80
N ALA A 10 -20.77 5.60 -6.81
CA ALA A 10 -20.60 4.57 -7.83
C ALA A 10 -19.34 4.78 -8.69
N ILE A 11 -18.92 6.01 -8.94
CA ILE A 11 -17.71 6.26 -9.73
C ILE A 11 -16.43 6.12 -8.89
N LEU A 12 -16.45 6.57 -7.63
CA LEU A 12 -15.29 6.53 -6.74
C LEU A 12 -15.06 5.15 -6.13
N TRP A 13 -16.13 4.45 -5.74
CA TRP A 13 -16.08 3.17 -5.03
C TRP A 13 -16.57 1.98 -5.85
N GLY A 14 -17.07 2.22 -7.07
CA GLY A 14 -17.54 1.16 -7.96
C GLY A 14 -16.48 0.65 -8.92
N ALA A 15 -16.94 0.24 -10.11
CA ALA A 15 -16.10 -0.45 -11.08
C ALA A 15 -14.82 0.31 -11.51
N PRO A 16 -14.82 1.65 -11.71
CA PRO A 16 -13.62 2.34 -12.19
C PRO A 16 -12.42 2.23 -11.25
N SER A 17 -12.61 2.43 -9.94
CA SER A 17 -11.51 2.33 -8.97
C SER A 17 -11.02 0.90 -8.79
N LEU A 18 -11.93 -0.07 -8.80
CA LEU A 18 -11.59 -1.50 -8.78
C LEU A 18 -10.74 -1.89 -9.99
N ILE A 19 -11.14 -1.46 -11.19
CA ILE A 19 -10.39 -1.72 -12.43
C ILE A 19 -9.02 -1.05 -12.37
N LEU A 20 -8.94 0.19 -11.88
CA LEU A 20 -7.69 0.93 -11.81
C LEU A 20 -6.71 0.33 -10.80
N LEU A 21 -7.18 -0.05 -9.60
CA LEU A 21 -6.36 -0.71 -8.58
C LEU A 21 -5.89 -2.10 -9.02
N THR A 22 -6.82 -2.92 -9.49
CA THR A 22 -6.51 -4.31 -9.91
C THR A 22 -5.66 -4.30 -11.18
N GLY A 23 -5.97 -3.40 -12.13
CA GLY A 23 -5.21 -3.20 -13.36
C GLY A 23 -3.80 -2.71 -13.11
N THR A 24 -3.59 -1.78 -12.17
CA THR A 24 -2.25 -1.33 -11.77
C THR A 24 -1.47 -2.47 -11.12
N GLY A 25 -2.08 -3.25 -10.22
CA GLY A 25 -1.43 -4.41 -9.61
C GLY A 25 -1.07 -5.49 -10.62
N LEU A 26 -1.92 -5.71 -11.63
CA LEU A 26 -1.64 -6.63 -12.73
C LEU A 26 -0.52 -6.12 -13.63
N PHE A 27 -0.57 -4.85 -14.03
CA PHE A 27 0.48 -4.21 -14.82
C PHE A 27 1.83 -4.28 -14.12
N LEU A 28 1.89 -3.90 -12.84
CA LEU A 28 3.11 -3.97 -12.04
C LEU A 28 3.59 -5.40 -11.88
N THR A 29 2.69 -6.37 -11.70
CA THR A 29 3.04 -7.80 -11.64
C THR A 29 3.76 -8.26 -12.92
N PHE A 30 3.31 -7.85 -14.09
CA PHE A 30 3.99 -8.16 -15.36
C PHE A 30 5.34 -7.45 -15.47
N VAL A 31 5.41 -6.15 -15.15
CA VAL A 31 6.65 -5.35 -15.22
C VAL A 31 7.71 -5.88 -14.25
N LEU A 32 7.31 -6.26 -13.04
CA LEU A 32 8.17 -6.84 -12.00
C LEU A 32 8.37 -8.35 -12.16
N LYS A 33 7.90 -8.95 -13.25
CA LYS A 33 8.07 -10.37 -13.60
C LYS A 33 7.62 -11.34 -12.49
N GLY A 34 6.48 -11.07 -11.87
CA GLY A 34 5.93 -11.95 -10.83
C GLY A 34 6.79 -12.00 -9.56
N MET A 35 7.44 -10.88 -9.20
CA MET A 35 8.33 -10.78 -8.04
C MET A 35 7.67 -11.27 -6.74
N GLN A 36 6.36 -11.07 -6.59
CA GLN A 36 5.61 -11.53 -5.42
C GLN A 36 5.67 -13.04 -5.21
N PHE A 37 5.88 -13.85 -6.25
CA PHE A 37 5.98 -15.31 -6.10
C PHE A 37 7.41 -15.76 -5.81
N THR A 38 8.41 -15.06 -6.34
CA THR A 38 9.82 -15.46 -6.26
C THR A 38 10.55 -14.90 -5.04
N LYS A 39 10.21 -13.68 -4.61
CA LYS A 39 10.91 -12.98 -3.52
C LYS A 39 10.23 -13.07 -2.17
N LEU A 40 9.00 -13.57 -2.11
CA LEU A 40 8.23 -13.66 -0.86
C LEU A 40 8.94 -14.49 0.21
N ILE A 41 9.43 -15.68 -0.15
CA ILE A 41 10.15 -16.57 0.79
C ILE A 41 11.42 -15.89 1.31
N HIS A 42 12.15 -15.19 0.43
CA HIS A 42 13.35 -14.46 0.81
C HIS A 42 13.03 -13.28 1.74
N ALA A 43 11.93 -12.56 1.49
CA ALA A 43 11.46 -11.47 2.34
C ALA A 43 11.06 -11.97 3.73
N PHE A 44 10.35 -13.09 3.83
CA PHE A 44 10.07 -13.74 5.12
C PHE A 44 11.34 -14.11 5.86
N LYS A 45 12.33 -14.67 5.17
CA LYS A 45 13.63 -14.97 5.79
C LYS A 45 14.31 -13.70 6.32
N LEU A 46 14.30 -12.59 5.57
CA LEU A 46 14.85 -11.32 6.04
C LEU A 46 14.09 -10.73 7.22
N ALA A 47 12.76 -10.83 7.23
CA ALA A 47 11.95 -10.23 8.28
C ALA A 47 12.05 -10.98 9.61
N PHE A 48 12.17 -12.32 9.57
CA PHE A 48 12.14 -13.16 10.77
C PHE A 48 13.53 -13.67 11.21
N VAL A 49 14.54 -13.65 10.33
CA VAL A 49 15.91 -14.03 10.71
C VAL A 49 16.70 -12.76 11.03
N PRO A 50 17.08 -12.53 12.31
CA PRO A 50 17.88 -11.38 12.68
C PRO A 50 19.27 -11.47 12.03
N ASN A 51 19.56 -10.56 11.10
CA ASN A 51 20.89 -10.44 10.51
C ASN A 51 21.77 -9.59 11.41
N LYS A 52 22.94 -10.12 11.83
CA LYS A 52 23.94 -9.39 12.64
C LYS A 52 24.43 -8.08 12.00
N LYS A 53 24.21 -7.87 10.70
CA LYS A 53 24.53 -6.65 9.95
C LYS A 53 23.52 -5.50 10.13
N GLU A 54 22.37 -5.73 10.78
CA GLU A 54 21.42 -4.65 11.11
C GLU A 54 22.00 -3.64 12.13
N ALA A 55 23.07 -3.99 12.84
CA ALA A 55 23.74 -3.09 13.78
C ALA A 55 24.49 -1.91 13.11
N GLU A 56 24.74 -1.98 11.80
CA GLU A 56 25.47 -0.94 11.02
C GLU A 56 24.60 -0.24 9.96
N SER A 57 23.31 -0.57 9.86
CA SER A 57 22.42 -0.05 8.81
C SER A 57 21.72 1.24 9.25
N GLU A 58 21.68 2.27 8.39
CA GLU A 58 20.98 3.56 8.56
C GLU A 58 19.44 3.45 8.62
N GLY A 59 18.90 2.71 9.59
CA GLY A 59 17.47 2.58 9.82
C GLY A 59 17.14 2.64 11.31
N ASP A 60 16.16 3.48 11.68
CA ASP A 60 15.77 3.73 13.07
C ASP A 60 15.17 2.50 13.80
N ILE A 61 14.77 1.46 13.05
CA ILE A 61 14.11 0.26 13.58
C ILE A 61 14.54 -1.01 12.83
N SER A 62 14.63 -2.14 13.56
CA SER A 62 14.87 -3.47 12.95
C SER A 62 13.76 -3.85 11.96
N ASN A 63 14.10 -4.60 10.92
CA ASN A 63 13.18 -5.05 9.87
C ASN A 63 11.92 -5.74 10.44
N PHE A 64 12.09 -6.53 11.49
CA PHE A 64 10.97 -7.18 12.18
C PHE A 64 10.03 -6.18 12.86
N LYS A 65 10.58 -5.17 13.55
CA LYS A 65 9.78 -4.13 14.22
C LYS A 65 9.03 -3.26 13.21
N ALA A 66 9.68 -2.92 12.08
CA ALA A 66 9.03 -2.20 10.98
C ALA A 66 7.85 -2.99 10.41
N LEU A 67 8.04 -4.29 10.17
CA LEU A 67 6.97 -5.17 9.70
C LEU A 67 5.80 -5.23 10.70
N MET A 68 6.08 -5.43 12.00
CA MET A 68 5.04 -5.50 13.02
C MET A 68 4.28 -4.19 13.18
N THR A 69 4.97 -3.04 13.08
CA THR A 69 4.32 -1.72 13.10
C THR A 69 3.37 -1.55 11.92
N SER A 70 3.81 -1.95 10.71
CA SER A 70 2.96 -1.91 9.52
C SER A 70 1.77 -2.87 9.62
N LEU A 71 1.96 -4.07 10.17
CA LEU A 71 0.89 -5.07 10.33
C LEU A 71 -0.15 -4.60 11.36
N ALA A 72 0.30 -4.03 12.48
CA ALA A 72 -0.59 -3.50 13.50
C ALA A 72 -1.51 -2.39 12.95
N GLY A 73 -1.01 -1.55 12.04
CA GLY A 73 -1.82 -0.53 11.37
C GLY A 73 -2.82 -1.06 10.35
N MET A 74 -2.62 -2.29 9.83
CA MET A 74 -3.47 -2.88 8.80
C MET A 74 -4.52 -3.85 9.36
N ILE A 75 -4.27 -4.46 10.52
CA ILE A 75 -5.19 -5.43 11.13
C ILE A 75 -6.13 -4.70 12.09
N GLY A 76 -7.43 -4.76 11.82
CA GLY A 76 -8.44 -4.17 12.70
C GLY A 76 -9.83 -4.75 12.50
N ASN A 77 -10.78 -4.31 13.33
CA ASN A 77 -12.18 -4.75 13.28
C ASN A 77 -12.81 -4.53 11.90
N GLY A 78 -12.38 -3.49 11.17
CA GLY A 78 -12.84 -3.20 9.81
C GLY A 78 -12.56 -4.34 8.83
N ASN A 79 -11.44 -5.05 8.96
CA ASN A 79 -11.13 -6.19 8.08
C ASN A 79 -12.07 -7.38 8.37
N ILE A 80 -12.40 -7.62 9.64
CA ILE A 80 -13.29 -8.72 10.04
C ILE A 80 -14.71 -8.44 9.56
N ALA A 81 -15.23 -7.24 9.86
CA ALA A 81 -16.55 -6.81 9.42
C ALA A 81 -16.64 -6.76 7.89
N GLY A 82 -15.60 -6.24 7.21
CA GLY A 82 -15.53 -6.16 5.76
C GLY A 82 -15.56 -7.53 5.08
N VAL A 83 -14.82 -8.51 5.59
CA VAL A 83 -14.88 -9.89 5.09
C VAL A 83 -16.28 -10.48 5.31
N ALA A 84 -16.87 -10.28 6.48
CA ALA A 84 -18.22 -10.77 6.77
C ALA A 84 -19.27 -10.15 5.82
N THR A 85 -19.22 -8.83 5.59
CA THR A 85 -20.09 -8.15 4.63
C THR A 85 -19.86 -8.62 3.20
N ALA A 86 -18.61 -8.82 2.78
CA ALA A 86 -18.28 -9.30 1.45
C ALA A 86 -18.80 -10.73 1.20
N VAL A 87 -18.69 -11.62 2.18
CA VAL A 87 -19.18 -13.01 2.07
C VAL A 87 -20.70 -13.07 2.15
N THR A 88 -21.33 -12.26 3.01
CA THR A 88 -22.80 -12.23 3.12
C THR A 88 -23.48 -11.64 1.89
N LEU A 89 -22.91 -10.59 1.29
CA LEU A 89 -23.47 -9.95 0.10
C LEU A 89 -23.02 -10.61 -1.22
N GLY A 90 -21.76 -11.03 -1.32
CA GLY A 90 -21.15 -11.58 -2.52
C GLY A 90 -21.07 -13.11 -2.58
N GLY A 91 -21.47 -13.79 -1.51
CA GLY A 91 -21.37 -15.24 -1.37
C GLY A 91 -19.93 -15.73 -1.08
N PRO A 92 -19.74 -17.05 -0.95
CA PRO A 92 -18.44 -17.64 -0.58
C PRO A 92 -17.35 -17.39 -1.63
N GLY A 93 -17.72 -17.13 -2.89
CA GLY A 93 -16.78 -16.80 -3.97
C GLY A 93 -16.02 -15.49 -3.75
N ALA A 94 -16.49 -14.61 -2.87
CA ALA A 94 -15.80 -13.37 -2.52
C ALA A 94 -14.40 -13.64 -1.95
N ILE A 95 -14.22 -14.73 -1.19
CA ILE A 95 -12.93 -15.06 -0.56
C ILE A 95 -11.84 -15.31 -1.62
N PHE A 96 -12.19 -16.04 -2.70
CA PHE A 96 -11.27 -16.28 -3.80
C PHE A 96 -10.79 -14.97 -4.43
N TRP A 97 -11.72 -14.05 -4.69
CA TRP A 97 -11.38 -12.75 -5.27
C TRP A 97 -10.59 -11.86 -4.32
N MET A 98 -10.83 -11.93 -3.01
CA MET A 98 -10.01 -11.24 -2.01
C MET A 98 -8.55 -11.71 -2.04
N TRP A 99 -8.31 -13.01 -2.20
CA TRP A 99 -6.94 -13.51 -2.37
C TRP A 99 -6.31 -13.05 -3.68
N VAL A 100 -7.04 -13.09 -4.80
CA VAL A 100 -6.53 -12.62 -6.10
C VAL A 100 -6.14 -11.13 -6.03
N VAL A 101 -7.02 -10.28 -5.51
CA VAL A 101 -6.73 -8.84 -5.35
C VAL A 101 -5.60 -8.62 -4.34
N GLY A 102 -5.53 -9.40 -3.26
CA GLY A 102 -4.43 -9.36 -2.30
C GLY A 102 -3.08 -9.72 -2.94
N LEU A 103 -3.03 -10.75 -3.77
CA LEU A 103 -1.83 -11.15 -4.51
C LEU A 103 -1.34 -10.06 -5.46
N LEU A 104 -2.26 -9.41 -6.19
CA LEU A 104 -1.93 -8.30 -7.08
C LEU A 104 -1.52 -7.05 -6.29
N GLY A 105 -2.15 -6.81 -5.15
CA GLY A 105 -1.86 -5.69 -4.25
C GLY A 105 -0.47 -5.76 -3.62
N MET A 106 0.08 -6.96 -3.39
CA MET A 106 1.45 -7.11 -2.87
C MET A 106 2.48 -6.41 -3.75
N THR A 107 2.35 -6.54 -5.07
CA THR A 107 3.28 -5.91 -6.02
C THR A 107 3.16 -4.38 -6.00
N THR A 108 1.93 -3.87 -5.92
CA THR A 108 1.68 -2.42 -5.77
C THR A 108 2.30 -1.90 -4.48
N LYS A 109 2.07 -2.59 -3.37
CA LYS A 109 2.63 -2.19 -2.06
C LYS A 109 4.16 -2.20 -2.07
N TYR A 110 4.76 -3.17 -2.75
CA TYR A 110 6.20 -3.21 -2.94
C TYR A 110 6.71 -2.00 -3.73
N ALA A 111 6.07 -1.64 -4.84
CA ALA A 111 6.44 -0.47 -5.63
C ALA A 111 6.32 0.83 -4.81
N GLU A 112 5.27 0.98 -4.01
CA GLU A 112 5.10 2.11 -3.08
C GLU A 112 6.24 2.18 -2.06
N ALA A 113 6.60 1.06 -1.44
CA ALA A 113 7.68 1.00 -0.46
C ALA A 113 9.04 1.33 -1.08
N LEU A 114 9.31 0.85 -2.30
CA LEU A 114 10.52 1.20 -3.04
C LEU A 114 10.60 2.71 -3.35
N LEU A 115 9.50 3.30 -3.81
CA LEU A 115 9.44 4.73 -4.10
C LEU A 115 9.60 5.56 -2.82
N ALA A 116 8.97 5.14 -1.71
CA ALA A 116 9.11 5.79 -0.41
C ALA A 116 10.57 5.79 0.07
N MET A 117 11.29 4.69 -0.10
CA MET A 117 12.72 4.61 0.24
C MET A 117 13.59 5.47 -0.68
N LYS A 118 13.29 5.50 -1.99
CA LYS A 118 14.05 6.28 -2.98
C LYS A 118 13.91 7.79 -2.77
N PHE A 119 12.74 8.26 -2.37
CA PHE A 119 12.41 9.68 -2.19
C PHE A 119 12.28 10.10 -0.72
N ARG A 120 12.83 9.30 0.21
CA ARG A 120 12.87 9.65 1.64
C ARG A 120 13.60 10.97 1.86
N VAL A 121 13.13 11.75 2.81
CA VAL A 121 13.65 13.08 3.13
C VAL A 121 14.04 13.11 4.59
N GLN A 122 15.21 13.66 4.89
CA GLN A 122 15.60 13.93 6.26
C GLN A 122 14.94 15.24 6.72
N ASN A 123 14.22 15.17 7.82
CA ASN A 123 13.60 16.33 8.44
C ASN A 123 14.65 17.10 9.27
N ASP A 124 14.33 18.32 9.70
CA ASP A 124 15.27 19.19 10.46
C ASP A 124 15.73 18.57 11.79
N LYS A 125 14.98 17.59 12.30
CA LYS A 125 15.30 16.81 13.51
C LYS A 125 16.21 15.60 13.25
N GLY A 126 16.63 15.37 12.01
CA GLY A 126 17.45 14.22 11.61
C GLY A 126 16.68 12.94 11.30
N GLU A 127 15.35 12.92 11.50
CA GLU A 127 14.46 11.78 11.24
C GLU A 127 14.14 11.62 9.75
N TYR A 128 13.96 10.37 9.30
CA TYR A 128 13.56 10.09 7.92
C TYR A 128 12.04 10.11 7.74
N SER A 129 11.54 11.06 6.93
CA SER A 129 10.15 11.13 6.50
C SER A 129 10.00 10.58 5.08
N SER A 130 9.01 9.70 4.87
CA SER A 130 8.73 9.08 3.57
C SER A 130 7.23 8.86 3.39
N GLY A 131 6.82 8.62 2.13
CA GLY A 131 5.43 8.31 1.79
C GLY A 131 5.02 8.86 0.43
N PRO A 132 3.75 8.62 0.04
CA PRO A 132 3.24 9.01 -1.27
C PRO A 132 3.33 10.50 -1.59
N MET A 133 3.07 11.35 -0.59
CA MET A 133 3.26 12.79 -0.72
C MET A 133 4.68 13.16 -1.20
N TYR A 134 5.71 12.49 -0.66
CA TYR A 134 7.09 12.82 -0.96
C TYR A 134 7.53 12.34 -2.34
N TYR A 135 7.18 11.12 -2.75
CA TYR A 135 7.54 10.65 -4.10
C TYR A 135 6.69 11.29 -5.19
N ILE A 136 5.48 11.78 -4.91
CA ILE A 136 4.69 12.56 -5.87
C ILE A 136 5.32 13.94 -6.07
N GLU A 137 5.67 14.63 -4.98
CA GLU A 137 6.29 15.96 -5.08
C GLU A 137 7.70 15.90 -5.71
N LYS A 138 8.53 14.94 -5.28
CA LYS A 138 9.94 14.86 -5.70
C LYS A 138 10.16 13.99 -6.94
N GLY A 139 9.27 13.05 -7.23
CA GLY A 139 9.44 12.08 -8.32
C GLY A 139 8.66 12.41 -9.60
N LEU A 140 7.41 12.87 -9.49
CA LEU A 140 6.60 13.26 -10.66
C LEU A 140 6.80 14.74 -11.06
N GLY A 141 7.41 15.53 -10.18
CA GLY A 141 7.75 16.94 -10.42
C GLY A 141 6.66 17.92 -9.99
N HIS A 142 6.99 19.21 -10.05
CA HIS A 142 6.21 20.27 -9.41
C HIS A 142 4.76 20.41 -9.92
N ARG A 143 4.49 19.96 -11.15
CA ARG A 143 3.14 19.96 -11.75
C ARG A 143 2.15 19.04 -11.02
N PHE A 144 2.64 18.04 -10.29
CA PHE A 144 1.80 17.09 -9.54
C PHE A 144 1.77 17.40 -8.04
N LYS A 145 2.31 18.55 -7.61
CA LYS A 145 2.32 18.96 -6.19
C LYS A 145 0.93 19.04 -5.59
N PHE A 146 -0.08 19.44 -6.36
CA PHE A 146 -1.48 19.41 -5.91
C PHE A 146 -1.94 18.00 -5.50
N LEU A 147 -1.50 16.97 -6.21
CA LEU A 147 -1.87 15.58 -5.90
C LEU A 147 -1.19 15.09 -4.61
N ALA A 148 0.05 15.54 -4.34
CA ALA A 148 0.73 15.28 -3.07
C ALA A 148 -0.01 15.93 -1.89
N ILE A 149 -0.47 17.18 -2.07
CA ILE A 149 -1.25 17.90 -1.05
C ILE A 149 -2.61 17.22 -0.84
N ALA A 150 -3.30 16.85 -1.92
CA ALA A 150 -4.57 16.14 -1.84
C ALA A 150 -4.41 14.80 -1.10
N PHE A 151 -3.36 14.03 -1.41
CA PHE A 151 -3.06 12.78 -0.70
C PHE A 151 -2.81 13.02 0.80
N ALA A 152 -2.03 14.04 1.16
CA ALA A 152 -1.75 14.37 2.56
C ALA A 152 -3.03 14.78 3.32
N ILE A 153 -3.91 15.57 2.68
CA ILE A 153 -5.20 15.96 3.27
C ILE A 153 -6.08 14.73 3.47
N PHE A 154 -6.27 13.90 2.44
CA PHE A 154 -7.10 12.70 2.57
C PHE A 154 -6.55 11.72 3.60
N GLY A 155 -5.22 11.53 3.63
CA GLY A 155 -4.57 10.68 4.64
C GLY A 155 -4.68 11.20 6.07
N ALA A 156 -4.82 12.52 6.27
CA ALA A 156 -4.98 13.11 7.60
C ALA A 156 -6.41 12.98 8.16
N PHE A 157 -7.42 12.86 7.28
CA PHE A 157 -8.84 12.76 7.65
C PHE A 157 -9.42 11.33 7.53
N ALA A 158 -8.62 10.37 7.06
CA ALA A 158 -8.98 8.95 6.94
C ALA A 158 -8.72 8.19 8.24
#